data_AF-A0A7Y0B4I1-F1
#
_entry.id   AF-A0A7Y0B4I1-F1
#
_cell.length_a   1.000
_cell.length_b   1.000
_cell.length_c   1.000
_cell.angle_alpha   90.00
_cell.angle_beta   90.00
_cell.angle_gamma   90.00
#
_symmetry.space_group_name_H-M   'P 1'
#
loop_
_entity.id
_entity.type
_entity.pdbx_description
1 polymer ?
#
loop_
_entity_poly.entity_id
_entity_poly.type
_entity_poly.pdbx_seq_one_letter_code
_entity_poly.pdbx_strand_id
1 'polypeptide(L)'
;MQPVLEVSAADDFALWPVREHESYGYLVLNGELTPAEVGTAVMQIADCNDFEPEEEHGPCPTDPLGAFLHGLLTMPDLFAAGGFRVTDNATDIVFVDPGCCNGLETWRDWLEVLNGTGCAYFGHDPSSTAERLGDIVRLTLDAHETDSSPVIELSVDQMGTLVTGAQQDLQDFLSLAETWAEQHLPAHAAAVTAALARALDLVPTS
;
A
#
# COMPACT_ATOMS: atom_id res chain seq x y z
N MET A 1 -0.51 13.59 2.05
CA MET A 1 -0.53 12.32 1.31
C MET A 1 0.29 11.34 2.11
N GLN A 2 -0.25 10.15 2.37
CA GLN A 2 0.40 9.14 3.19
C GLN A 2 0.17 7.77 2.55
N PRO A 3 1.19 6.92 2.41
CA PRO A 3 0.98 5.52 2.07
C PRO A 3 0.31 4.83 3.25
N VAL A 4 -0.82 4.16 2.99
CA VAL A 4 -1.53 3.39 4.01
C VAL A 4 -1.72 1.97 3.54
N LEU A 5 -1.62 1.03 4.48
CA LEU A 5 -1.96 -0.38 4.31
C LEU A 5 -3.27 -0.64 5.04
N GLU A 6 -4.19 -1.35 4.39
CA GLU A 6 -5.37 -1.88 5.05
C GLU A 6 -4.95 -2.92 6.10
N VAL A 7 -5.47 -2.77 7.32
CA VAL A 7 -5.21 -3.70 8.42
C VAL A 7 -6.52 -4.19 9.02
N SER A 8 -6.59 -5.49 9.28
CA SER A 8 -7.72 -6.18 9.89
C SER A 8 -7.31 -6.85 11.21
N ALA A 9 -8.28 -7.39 11.94
CA ALA A 9 -8.00 -8.11 13.17
C ALA A 9 -7.12 -9.35 12.90
N ALA A 10 -6.06 -9.51 13.69
CA ALA A 10 -5.10 -10.60 13.59
C ALA A 10 -5.51 -11.78 14.48
N ASP A 11 -6.77 -12.21 14.39
CA ASP A 11 -7.30 -13.26 15.25
C ASP A 11 -6.46 -14.54 15.09
N ASP A 12 -5.96 -15.07 16.22
CA ASP A 12 -5.15 -16.29 16.31
C ASP A 12 -3.76 -16.28 15.61
N PHE A 13 -3.25 -15.12 15.18
CA PHE A 13 -1.89 -15.04 14.60
C PHE A 13 -0.79 -15.18 15.66
N ALA A 14 0.16 -16.11 15.43
CA ALA A 14 1.19 -16.45 16.42
C ALA A 14 2.61 -16.64 15.86
N LEU A 15 2.87 -16.32 14.58
CA LEU A 15 4.20 -16.52 13.98
C LEU A 15 5.23 -15.48 14.45
N TRP A 16 4.79 -14.24 14.72
CA TRP A 16 5.60 -13.16 15.28
C TRP A 16 4.73 -12.13 16.00
N PRO A 17 5.33 -11.22 16.81
CA PRO A 17 4.58 -10.14 17.44
C PRO A 17 3.98 -9.18 16.42
N VAL A 18 2.68 -8.91 16.56
CA VAL A 18 1.93 -7.94 15.77
C VAL A 18 1.26 -6.94 16.72
N ARG A 19 0.97 -5.73 16.23
CA ARG A 19 0.15 -4.77 16.95
C ARG A 19 -1.28 -5.32 17.10
N GLU A 20 -1.83 -5.22 18.30
CA GLU A 20 -3.25 -5.54 18.56
C GLU A 20 -4.16 -4.54 17.83
N HIS A 21 -5.11 -5.07 17.06
CA HIS A 21 -6.12 -4.29 16.37
C HIS A 21 -7.47 -5.03 16.41
N GLU A 22 -8.52 -4.36 16.87
CA GLU A 22 -9.84 -4.97 17.10
C GLU A 22 -10.82 -4.80 15.93
N SER A 23 -10.46 -3.97 14.93
CA SER A 23 -11.34 -3.63 13.81
C SER A 23 -10.54 -3.36 12.54
N TYR A 24 -11.21 -3.26 11.40
CA TYR A 24 -10.60 -2.77 10.17
C TYR A 24 -10.09 -1.32 10.33
N GLY A 25 -8.96 -1.00 9.70
CA GLY A 25 -8.38 0.34 9.70
C GLY A 25 -7.20 0.47 8.74
N TYR A 26 -6.44 1.55 8.90
CA TYR A 26 -5.25 1.84 8.10
C TYR A 26 -4.01 1.97 8.98
N LEU A 27 -2.92 1.35 8.53
CA LEU A 27 -1.57 1.55 9.04
C LEU A 27 -0.78 2.44 8.08
N VAL A 28 -0.27 3.58 8.56
CA VAL A 28 0.59 4.44 7.74
C VAL A 28 1.97 3.79 7.60
N LEU A 29 2.43 3.58 6.37
CA LEU A 29 3.72 2.96 6.09
C LEU A 29 4.83 4.00 6.00
N ASN A 30 5.56 4.23 7.08
CA ASN A 30 6.66 5.21 7.10
C ASN A 30 7.85 4.72 7.96
N GLY A 31 8.87 5.57 8.08
CA GLY A 31 10.08 5.29 8.88
C GLY A 31 9.92 5.37 10.40
N GLU A 32 8.71 5.56 10.93
CA GLU A 32 8.45 5.72 12.37
C GLU A 32 7.74 4.50 12.99
N LEU A 33 7.48 3.45 12.20
CA LEU A 33 6.80 2.25 12.64
C LEU A 33 7.57 1.49 13.74
N THR A 34 6.82 1.03 14.74
CA THR A 34 7.38 0.12 15.75
C THR A 34 7.60 -1.29 15.19
N PRO A 35 8.45 -2.13 15.80
CA PRO A 35 8.66 -3.50 15.33
C PRO A 35 7.37 -4.34 15.24
N ALA A 36 6.41 -4.12 16.15
CA ALA A 36 5.12 -4.81 16.12
C ALA A 36 4.24 -4.34 14.96
N GLU A 37 4.30 -3.07 14.59
CA GLU A 37 3.57 -2.53 13.43
C GLU A 37 4.20 -2.97 12.11
N VAL A 38 5.53 -3.06 12.03
CA VAL A 38 6.20 -3.70 10.88
C VAL A 38 5.75 -5.16 10.77
N GLY A 39 5.72 -5.89 11.89
CA GLY A 39 5.19 -7.26 11.91
C GLY A 39 3.75 -7.35 11.44
N THR A 40 2.88 -6.41 11.83
CA THR A 40 1.50 -6.31 11.32
C THR A 40 1.47 -6.08 9.82
N ALA A 41 2.30 -5.18 9.30
CA ALA A 41 2.35 -4.90 7.86
C ALA A 41 2.79 -6.14 7.05
N VAL A 42 3.83 -6.84 7.50
CA VAL A 42 4.29 -8.07 6.84
C VAL A 42 3.22 -9.16 6.89
N MET A 43 2.53 -9.31 8.04
CA MET A 43 1.43 -10.26 8.17
C MET A 43 0.30 -9.97 7.20
N GLN A 44 -0.19 -8.73 7.15
CA GLN A 44 -1.31 -8.34 6.29
C GLN A 44 -0.96 -8.49 4.80
N ILE A 45 0.24 -8.10 4.39
CA ILE A 45 0.68 -8.28 2.99
C ILE A 45 0.82 -9.78 2.65
N ALA A 46 1.35 -10.59 3.56
CA ALA A 46 1.45 -12.04 3.32
C ALA A 46 0.08 -12.70 3.21
N ASP A 47 -0.83 -12.41 4.14
CA ASP A 47 -2.20 -12.93 4.18
C ASP A 47 -3.00 -12.53 2.94
N CYS A 48 -2.84 -11.28 2.49
CA CYS A 48 -3.50 -10.78 1.28
C CYS A 48 -3.05 -11.51 0.00
N ASN A 49 -1.88 -12.18 0.04
CA ASN A 49 -1.36 -12.98 -1.06
C ASN A 49 -1.43 -14.49 -0.79
N ASP A 50 -2.12 -14.93 0.26
CA ASP A 50 -2.33 -16.35 0.56
C ASP A 50 -3.45 -16.91 -0.35
N PHE A 51 -3.09 -17.24 -1.59
CA PHE A 51 -3.96 -17.89 -2.55
C PHE A 51 -3.72 -19.39 -2.57
N GLU A 52 -4.76 -20.18 -2.89
CA GLU A 52 -4.57 -21.62 -3.13
C GLU A 52 -3.49 -21.82 -4.20
N PRO A 53 -2.49 -22.67 -3.97
CA PRO A 53 -1.40 -22.86 -4.92
C PRO A 53 -1.96 -23.41 -6.23
N GLU A 54 -1.94 -22.60 -7.28
CA GLU A 54 -2.08 -23.11 -8.64
C GLU A 54 -0.89 -24.04 -8.93
N GLU A 55 -1.10 -25.07 -9.75
CA GLU A 55 -0.09 -26.12 -10.03
C GLU A 55 1.27 -25.56 -10.50
N GLU A 56 1.31 -24.30 -10.96
CA GLU A 56 2.47 -23.59 -11.49
C GLU A 56 3.41 -23.01 -10.41
N HIS A 57 2.96 -22.81 -9.16
CA HIS A 57 3.74 -22.13 -8.11
C HIS A 57 4.47 -23.08 -7.14
N GLY A 58 4.40 -24.38 -7.42
CA GLY A 58 5.06 -25.43 -6.62
C GLY A 58 4.24 -25.85 -5.41
N PRO A 59 4.68 -26.90 -4.68
CA PRO A 59 3.95 -27.39 -3.53
C PRO A 59 4.08 -26.43 -2.34
N CYS A 60 2.96 -26.11 -1.70
CA CYS A 60 2.95 -25.36 -0.44
C CYS A 60 3.76 -26.11 0.65
N PRO A 61 4.65 -25.43 1.39
CA PRO A 61 5.35 -26.02 2.52
C PRO A 61 4.40 -26.55 3.61
N THR A 62 4.86 -27.51 4.40
CA THR A 62 4.06 -28.09 5.49
C THR A 62 4.33 -27.45 6.85
N ASP A 63 5.41 -26.67 6.98
CA ASP A 63 5.66 -25.91 8.20
C ASP A 63 4.83 -24.62 8.20
N PRO A 64 4.29 -24.19 9.36
CA PRO A 64 3.36 -23.05 9.42
C PRO A 64 3.92 -21.74 8.86
N LEU A 65 5.22 -21.49 9.05
CA LEU A 65 5.85 -20.27 8.56
C LEU A 65 6.01 -20.29 7.04
N GLY A 66 6.52 -21.38 6.49
CA GLY A 66 6.68 -21.57 5.05
C GLY A 66 5.34 -21.56 4.32
N ALA A 67 4.30 -22.16 4.90
CA ALA A 67 2.94 -22.12 4.35
C ALA A 67 2.42 -20.68 4.28
N PHE A 68 2.51 -19.93 5.39
CA PHE A 68 2.03 -18.55 5.47
C PHE A 68 2.78 -17.59 4.53
N LEU A 69 4.09 -17.81 4.33
CA LEU A 69 4.90 -16.99 3.42
C LEU A 69 4.83 -17.46 1.96
N HIS A 70 4.17 -18.57 1.65
CA HIS A 70 4.28 -19.21 0.33
C HIS A 70 3.86 -18.25 -0.79
N GLY A 71 2.63 -17.72 -0.73
CA GLY A 71 2.12 -16.80 -1.74
C GLY A 71 2.97 -15.54 -1.90
N LEU A 72 3.35 -14.91 -0.78
CA LEU A 72 4.24 -13.74 -0.78
C LEU A 72 5.57 -14.00 -1.52
N LEU A 73 6.12 -15.21 -1.39
CA LEU A 73 7.43 -15.54 -1.94
C LEU A 73 7.38 -16.08 -3.37
N THR A 74 6.26 -16.68 -3.80
CA THR A 74 6.15 -17.34 -5.11
C THR A 74 5.34 -16.58 -6.14
N MET A 75 4.42 -15.71 -5.73
CA MET A 75 3.59 -14.96 -6.66
C MET A 75 4.41 -13.86 -7.38
N PRO A 76 4.30 -13.76 -8.72
CA PRO A 76 4.99 -12.72 -9.47
C PRO A 76 4.35 -11.35 -9.25
N ASP A 77 3.03 -11.31 -9.24
CA ASP A 77 2.21 -10.11 -9.07
C ASP A 77 1.65 -10.11 -7.66
N LEU A 78 2.28 -9.33 -6.79
CA LEU A 78 1.89 -9.20 -5.39
C LEU A 78 0.95 -8.01 -5.22
N PHE A 79 -0.05 -8.21 -4.37
CA PHE A 79 -1.04 -7.19 -4.03
C PHE A 79 -0.87 -6.72 -2.59
N ALA A 80 -0.93 -5.41 -2.35
CA ALA A 80 -0.91 -4.86 -0.99
C ALA A 80 -2.08 -3.89 -0.81
N ALA A 81 -3.19 -4.38 -0.25
CA ALA A 81 -4.41 -3.61 -0.05
C ALA A 81 -4.14 -2.29 0.70
N GLY A 82 -4.51 -1.16 0.10
CA GLY A 82 -4.15 0.17 0.59
C GLY A 82 -3.74 1.11 -0.54
N GLY A 83 -3.01 2.18 -0.25
CA GLY A 83 -2.63 3.14 -1.29
C GLY A 83 -2.20 4.48 -0.74
N PHE A 84 -2.10 5.48 -1.60
CA PHE A 84 -1.80 6.85 -1.16
C PHE A 84 -3.08 7.55 -0.75
N ARG A 85 -3.28 7.65 0.56
CA ARG A 85 -4.38 8.40 1.15
C ARG A 85 -4.11 9.89 1.09
N VAL A 86 -5.08 10.66 0.60
CA VAL A 86 -4.98 12.12 0.50
C VAL A 86 -6.03 12.77 1.37
N THR A 87 -5.57 13.48 2.40
CA THR A 87 -6.42 14.25 3.32
C THR A 87 -6.11 15.73 3.17
N ASP A 88 -7.16 16.55 3.02
CA ASP A 88 -7.05 17.98 3.20
C ASP A 88 -7.04 18.30 4.71
N ASN A 89 -5.87 18.59 5.25
CA ASN A 89 -5.69 18.88 6.67
C ASN A 89 -6.41 20.17 7.14
N ALA A 90 -6.86 21.04 6.22
CA ALA A 90 -7.62 22.22 6.60
C ALA A 90 -9.10 21.92 6.86
N THR A 91 -9.63 20.88 6.22
CA THR A 91 -11.06 20.51 6.26
C THR A 91 -11.30 19.10 6.82
N ASP A 92 -10.24 18.34 7.07
CA ASP A 92 -10.23 16.92 7.44
C ASP A 92 -10.94 16.00 6.41
N ILE A 93 -11.15 16.49 5.17
CA ILE A 93 -11.74 15.70 4.08
C ILE A 93 -10.69 14.75 3.51
N VAL A 94 -11.03 13.47 3.45
CA VAL A 94 -10.23 12.44 2.78
C VAL A 94 -10.68 12.37 1.33
N PHE A 95 -9.89 12.96 0.43
CA PHE A 95 -10.17 13.01 -1.01
C PHE A 95 -9.86 11.72 -1.75
N VAL A 96 -8.91 10.94 -1.23
CA VAL A 96 -8.58 9.61 -1.73
C VAL A 96 -8.46 8.72 -0.50
N ASP A 97 -9.42 7.80 -0.35
CA ASP A 97 -9.37 6.71 0.63
C ASP A 97 -9.20 5.42 -0.16
N PRO A 98 -8.03 4.77 -0.11
CA PRO A 98 -7.78 3.60 -0.92
C PRO A 98 -8.68 2.46 -0.46
N GLY A 99 -9.66 2.11 -1.30
CA GLY A 99 -10.48 0.91 -1.10
C GLY A 99 -9.88 -0.31 -1.79
N CYS A 100 -10.56 -1.46 -1.69
CA CYS A 100 -10.08 -2.76 -2.18
C CYS A 100 -9.70 -2.88 -3.67
N CYS A 101 -9.96 -1.86 -4.49
CA CYS A 101 -9.68 -1.86 -5.93
C CYS A 101 -8.41 -1.08 -6.32
N ASN A 102 -7.77 -0.39 -5.37
CA ASN A 102 -6.45 0.19 -5.55
C ASN A 102 -5.60 -0.29 -4.40
N GLY A 103 -4.49 -0.95 -4.71
CA GLY A 103 -3.48 -1.33 -3.73
C GLY A 103 -2.32 -0.35 -3.72
N LEU A 104 -1.39 -0.56 -2.78
CA LEU A 104 -0.16 0.21 -2.71
C LEU A 104 0.65 0.09 -4.00
N GLU A 105 0.59 -1.03 -4.72
CA GLU A 105 1.26 -1.20 -6.01
C GLU A 105 0.80 -0.21 -7.09
N THR A 106 -0.40 0.37 -6.98
CA THR A 106 -0.92 1.34 -7.97
C THR A 106 -0.51 2.79 -7.67
N TRP A 107 0.37 3.03 -6.69
CA TRP A 107 0.82 4.39 -6.38
C TRP A 107 1.47 5.11 -7.58
N ARG A 108 1.97 4.36 -8.57
CA ARG A 108 2.47 4.91 -9.83
C ARG A 108 1.42 5.61 -10.68
N ASP A 109 0.14 5.38 -10.46
CA ASP A 109 -0.93 6.09 -11.15
C ASP A 109 -0.88 7.60 -10.88
N TRP A 110 -0.33 8.01 -9.73
CA TRP A 110 -0.01 9.41 -9.46
C TRP A 110 1.03 9.99 -10.43
N LEU A 111 1.97 9.17 -10.90
CA LEU A 111 2.93 9.57 -11.93
C LEU A 111 2.27 9.71 -13.30
N GLU A 112 1.23 8.91 -13.60
CA GLU A 112 0.43 9.07 -14.82
C GLU A 112 -0.38 10.37 -14.82
N VAL A 113 -0.92 10.78 -13.65
CA VAL A 113 -1.55 12.11 -13.48
C VAL A 113 -0.54 13.23 -13.73
N LEU A 114 0.68 13.10 -13.20
CA LEU A 114 1.68 14.15 -13.27
C LEU A 114 2.37 14.22 -14.63
N ASN A 115 2.73 13.09 -15.23
CA ASN A 115 3.64 13.00 -16.37
C ASN A 115 3.08 12.25 -17.58
N GLY A 116 1.96 11.54 -17.41
CA GLY A 116 1.38 10.64 -18.40
C GLY A 116 0.07 11.15 -18.98
N THR A 117 -0.98 10.33 -18.87
CA THR A 117 -2.32 10.61 -19.42
C THR A 117 -2.97 11.86 -18.82
N GLY A 118 -2.52 12.28 -17.64
CA GLY A 118 -3.11 13.40 -16.91
C GLY A 118 -4.35 13.03 -16.10
N CYS A 119 -4.71 11.75 -15.96
CA CYS A 119 -5.81 11.34 -15.09
C CYS A 119 -5.60 9.95 -14.47
N ALA A 120 -6.15 9.76 -13.26
CA ALA A 120 -6.20 8.50 -12.56
C ALA A 120 -7.48 8.37 -11.72
N TYR A 121 -7.86 7.13 -11.43
CA TYR A 121 -9.06 6.75 -10.71
C TYR A 121 -8.69 5.92 -9.48
N PHE A 122 -9.13 6.33 -8.30
CA PHE A 122 -8.63 5.80 -7.03
C PHE A 122 -9.64 4.97 -6.22
N GLY A 123 -10.74 4.52 -6.83
CA GLY A 123 -11.65 3.57 -6.21
C GLY A 123 -13.10 3.81 -6.58
N HIS A 124 -13.99 2.91 -6.18
CA HIS A 124 -15.39 2.88 -6.64
C HIS A 124 -16.42 3.55 -5.71
N ASP A 125 -16.09 3.74 -4.43
CA ASP A 125 -16.99 4.39 -3.47
C ASP A 125 -16.17 4.96 -2.29
N PRO A 126 -15.85 6.26 -2.29
CA PRO A 126 -16.23 7.24 -3.31
C PRO A 126 -15.45 7.05 -4.62
N SER A 127 -16.03 7.48 -5.75
CA SER A 127 -15.41 7.42 -7.07
C SER A 127 -14.33 8.51 -7.27
N SER A 128 -13.28 8.48 -6.45
CA SER A 128 -12.26 9.52 -6.41
C SER A 128 -11.40 9.57 -7.67
N THR A 129 -11.17 10.78 -8.17
CA THR A 129 -10.32 11.00 -9.36
C THR A 129 -9.28 12.09 -9.12
N ALA A 130 -8.15 11.96 -9.81
CA ALA A 130 -7.24 13.06 -10.03
C ALA A 130 -7.14 13.38 -11.52
N GLU A 131 -7.17 14.67 -11.86
CA GLU A 131 -7.08 15.15 -13.23
C GLU A 131 -6.12 16.34 -13.31
N ARG A 132 -5.23 16.33 -14.28
CA ARG A 132 -4.30 17.41 -14.57
C ARG A 132 -4.93 18.40 -15.55
N LEU A 133 -5.09 19.63 -15.07
CA LEU A 133 -5.61 20.78 -15.81
C LEU A 133 -4.50 21.82 -15.99
N GLY A 134 -3.59 21.57 -16.92
CA GLY A 134 -2.44 22.44 -17.16
C GLY A 134 -1.36 22.29 -16.07
N ASP A 135 -1.18 23.33 -15.26
CA ASP A 135 -0.25 23.38 -14.11
C ASP A 135 -0.92 23.05 -12.78
N ILE A 136 -2.20 22.69 -12.81
CA ILE A 136 -3.01 22.30 -11.65
C ILE A 136 -3.36 20.82 -11.75
N VAL A 137 -3.35 20.13 -10.61
CA VAL A 137 -3.99 18.83 -10.40
C VAL A 137 -5.24 19.07 -9.55
N ARG A 138 -6.40 18.69 -10.10
CA ARG A 138 -7.68 18.70 -9.39
C ARG A 138 -7.96 17.30 -8.86
N LEU A 139 -8.27 17.21 -7.57
CA LEU A 139 -8.84 16.02 -6.97
C LEU A 139 -10.34 16.22 -6.80
N THR A 140 -11.13 15.23 -7.20
CA THR A 140 -12.57 15.17 -6.97
C THR A 140 -12.86 13.99 -6.06
N LEU A 141 -13.56 14.22 -4.95
CA LEU A 141 -13.86 13.18 -3.98
C LEU A 141 -14.67 12.04 -4.62
N ASP A 142 -15.74 12.38 -5.34
CA ASP A 142 -16.63 11.44 -6.01
C ASP A 142 -17.08 12.01 -7.36
N ALA A 143 -16.51 11.47 -8.44
CA ALA A 143 -16.84 11.89 -9.80
C ALA A 143 -18.26 11.48 -10.27
N HIS A 144 -18.96 10.60 -9.54
CA HIS A 144 -20.34 10.21 -9.85
C HIS A 144 -21.38 11.07 -9.13
N GLU A 145 -20.97 11.84 -8.13
CA GLU A 145 -21.87 12.75 -7.41
C GLU A 145 -22.14 14.02 -8.25
N THR A 146 -23.40 14.22 -8.65
CA THR A 146 -23.74 15.19 -9.72
C THR A 146 -23.85 16.65 -9.30
N ASP A 147 -24.01 16.97 -8.00
CA ASP A 147 -24.44 18.32 -7.60
C ASP A 147 -23.47 19.10 -6.68
N SER A 148 -22.49 18.46 -6.03
CA SER A 148 -21.56 19.18 -5.14
C SER A 148 -20.38 18.35 -4.62
N SER A 149 -19.82 17.43 -5.41
CA SER A 149 -18.66 16.67 -4.92
C SER A 149 -17.52 17.61 -4.50
N PRO A 150 -16.96 17.48 -3.29
CA PRO A 150 -15.81 18.25 -2.88
C PRO A 150 -14.67 18.15 -3.90
N VAL A 151 -14.03 19.29 -4.16
CA VAL A 151 -12.84 19.39 -5.00
C VAL A 151 -11.72 20.11 -4.28
N ILE A 152 -10.48 19.69 -4.51
CA ILE A 152 -9.29 20.44 -4.11
C ILE A 152 -8.35 20.56 -5.30
N GLU A 153 -7.72 21.71 -5.42
CA GLU A 153 -6.77 22.02 -6.50
C GLU A 153 -5.39 22.29 -5.90
N LEU A 154 -4.40 21.61 -6.45
CA LEU A 154 -3.00 21.73 -6.07
C LEU A 154 -2.19 22.03 -7.32
N SER A 155 -1.12 22.81 -7.22
CA SER A 155 -0.17 22.89 -8.34
C SER A 155 0.46 21.53 -8.60
N VAL A 156 0.86 21.27 -9.84
CA VAL A 156 1.63 20.08 -10.23
C VAL A 156 2.89 19.92 -9.35
N ASP A 157 3.56 21.02 -9.01
CA ASP A 157 4.76 21.00 -8.14
C ASP A 157 4.43 20.57 -6.71
N GLN A 158 3.31 21.05 -6.14
CA GLN A 158 2.84 20.62 -4.82
C GLN A 158 2.47 19.15 -4.84
N MET A 159 1.72 18.70 -5.86
CA MET A 159 1.35 17.29 -5.98
C MET A 159 2.59 16.40 -6.14
N GLY A 160 3.54 16.80 -6.98
CA GLY A 160 4.81 16.09 -7.15
C GLY A 160 5.58 15.96 -5.83
N THR A 161 5.62 17.03 -5.02
CA THR A 161 6.25 16.99 -3.68
C THR A 161 5.56 15.99 -2.75
N LEU A 162 4.22 15.92 -2.78
CA LEU A 162 3.45 14.99 -1.96
C LEU A 162 3.72 13.53 -2.38
N VAL A 163 3.74 13.24 -3.68
CA VAL A 163 4.02 11.90 -4.22
C VAL A 163 5.44 11.46 -3.88
N THR A 164 6.44 12.34 -4.05
CA THR A 164 7.82 12.05 -3.68
C THR A 164 7.97 11.80 -2.18
N GLY A 165 7.26 12.56 -1.34
CA GLY A 165 7.24 12.33 0.11
C GLY A 165 6.68 10.96 0.47
N ALA A 166 5.52 10.59 -0.09
CA ALA A 166 4.91 9.29 0.16
C ALA A 166 5.73 8.10 -0.39
N GLN A 167 6.43 8.29 -1.51
CA GLN A 167 7.40 7.31 -2.01
C GLN A 167 8.58 7.13 -1.04
N GLN A 168 9.09 8.22 -0.46
CA GLN A 168 10.16 8.15 0.53
C GLN A 168 9.69 7.42 1.80
N ASP A 169 8.46 7.68 2.25
CA ASP A 169 7.87 6.96 3.39
C ASP A 169 7.84 5.43 3.15
N LEU A 170 7.48 4.98 1.94
CA LEU A 170 7.53 3.57 1.56
C LEU A 170 8.96 2.99 1.58
N GLN A 171 9.95 3.75 1.12
CA GLN A 171 11.37 3.33 1.15
C GLN A 171 11.89 3.21 2.59
N ASP A 172 11.49 4.15 3.46
CA ASP A 172 11.86 4.14 4.86
C ASP A 172 11.19 2.96 5.59
N PHE A 173 9.92 2.66 5.29
CA PHE A 173 9.26 1.44 5.75
C PHE A 173 9.98 0.17 5.30
N LEU A 174 10.37 0.07 4.01
CA LEU A 174 11.09 -1.09 3.50
C LEU A 174 12.42 -1.33 4.24
N SER A 175 13.11 -0.24 4.60
CA SER A 175 14.35 -0.30 5.39
C SER A 175 14.11 -0.83 6.81
N LEU A 176 13.00 -0.43 7.44
CA LEU A 176 12.56 -1.00 8.72
C LEU A 176 12.20 -2.49 8.59
N ALA A 177 11.50 -2.86 7.51
CA ALA A 177 11.10 -4.23 7.23
C ALA A 177 12.29 -5.16 7.01
N GLU A 178 13.34 -4.70 6.33
CA GLU A 178 14.61 -5.42 6.21
C GLU A 178 15.23 -5.73 7.57
N THR A 179 15.41 -4.70 8.40
CA THR A 179 15.96 -4.87 9.76
C THR A 179 15.08 -5.79 10.62
N TRP A 180 13.76 -5.68 10.49
CA TRP A 180 12.81 -6.52 11.19
C TRP A 180 12.90 -7.98 10.74
N ALA A 181 13.00 -8.22 9.43
CA ALA A 181 13.04 -9.56 8.86
C ALA A 181 14.34 -10.30 9.21
N GLU A 182 15.47 -9.61 9.30
CA GLU A 182 16.72 -10.18 9.81
C GLU A 182 16.59 -10.71 11.25
N GLN A 183 15.80 -10.02 12.08
CA GLN A 183 15.62 -10.37 13.49
C GLN A 183 14.59 -11.47 13.71
N HIS A 184 13.48 -11.45 12.96
CA HIS A 184 12.34 -12.34 13.19
C HIS A 184 12.31 -13.53 12.23
N LEU A 185 12.82 -13.35 11.00
CA LEU A 185 12.77 -14.31 9.91
C LEU A 185 14.14 -14.51 9.25
N PRO A 186 15.23 -14.79 10.00
CA PRO A 186 16.59 -14.73 9.47
C PRO A 186 16.84 -15.64 8.25
N ALA A 187 16.14 -16.78 8.16
CA ALA A 187 16.25 -17.69 7.02
C ALA A 187 15.54 -17.17 5.74
N HIS A 188 14.60 -16.23 5.88
CA HIS A 188 13.78 -15.69 4.80
C HIS A 188 13.98 -14.18 4.59
N ALA A 189 14.83 -13.52 5.38
CA ALA A 189 14.95 -12.06 5.44
C ALA A 189 15.08 -11.42 4.05
N ALA A 190 16.09 -11.83 3.28
CA ALA A 190 16.30 -11.30 1.93
C ALA A 190 15.12 -11.56 0.98
N ALA A 191 14.47 -12.73 1.08
CA ALA A 191 13.35 -13.09 0.22
C ALA A 191 12.09 -12.30 0.55
N VAL A 192 11.80 -12.11 1.84
CA VAL A 192 10.68 -11.30 2.33
C VAL A 192 10.89 -9.84 1.97
N THR A 193 12.07 -9.26 2.21
CA THR A 193 12.36 -7.87 1.82
C THR A 193 12.22 -7.66 0.31
N ALA A 194 12.71 -8.60 -0.50
CA ALA A 194 12.55 -8.52 -1.95
C ALA A 194 11.08 -8.64 -2.39
N ALA A 195 10.28 -9.46 -1.70
CA ALA A 195 8.84 -9.57 -1.97
C ALA A 195 8.09 -8.28 -1.59
N LEU A 196 8.37 -7.69 -0.42
CA LEU A 196 7.79 -6.41 -0.02
C LEU A 196 8.15 -5.29 -1.00
N ALA A 197 9.40 -5.23 -1.46
CA ALA A 197 9.81 -4.24 -2.45
C ALA A 197 9.03 -4.37 -3.77
N ARG A 198 8.64 -5.58 -4.18
CA ARG A 198 7.77 -5.82 -5.34
C ARG A 198 6.33 -5.42 -5.06
N ALA A 199 5.77 -5.82 -3.92
CA ALA A 199 4.40 -5.49 -3.51
C ALA A 199 4.16 -3.99 -3.36
N LEU A 200 5.21 -3.22 -3.04
CA LEU A 200 5.16 -1.76 -2.94
C LEU A 200 5.56 -1.03 -4.23
N ASP A 201 5.84 -1.77 -5.30
CA ASP A 201 6.39 -1.25 -6.55
C ASP A 201 7.52 -0.24 -6.31
N LEU A 202 8.54 -0.66 -5.54
CA LEU A 202 9.75 0.13 -5.28
C LEU A 202 10.94 -0.32 -6.14
N VAL A 203 10.80 -1.47 -6.81
CA VAL A 203 11.78 -1.98 -7.77
C VAL A 203 11.38 -1.49 -9.17
N PRO A 204 12.30 -0.91 -9.97
CA PRO A 204 12.00 -0.59 -11.35
C PRO A 204 11.64 -1.87 -12.12
N THR A 205 10.50 -1.87 -12.80
CA THR A 205 10.22 -2.87 -13.85
C THR A 205 11.31 -2.74 -14.93
N SER A 206 12.11 -3.79 -15.07
CA SER A 206 13.21 -3.86 -16.06
C SER A 206 12.71 -3.99 -17.49
#